data_AF-I7AG15-F1
#
_entry.id   AF-I7AG15-F1
#
_cell.length_a   1.000
_cell.length_b   1.000
_cell.length_c   1.000
_cell.angle_alpha   90.00
_cell.angle_beta   90.00
_cell.angle_gamma   90.00
#
_symmetry.space_group_name_H-M   'P 1'
#
loop_
_entity.id
_entity.type
_entity.pdbx_description
1 polymer ?
#
loop_
_entity_poly.entity_id
_entity_poly.type
_entity_poly.pdbx_seq_one_letter_code
_entity_poly.pdbx_strand_id
1 'polypeptide(L)'
;MPQADNKMELEESYLSRLYTSQPSTLPEDIKSYVLNPKNADNEILYLEKYVNVKNPDLSKIIFITEVLGKCLRRHSEFRDYMKLLVELMERYNDYPHSIFCLRIIKSISGSKFYTPLSFYILRILRNAISVKNLTASGRSIDYDMLNPDMERCKSEEHQMFVIEEAGSLLLKHMSMFSKNIGFPELASVVINELKKLRTGIYKEVIGKMIFDINEQREYVLEKRNKLKLNGIDGKAISLFESSIERTIR
;
A
#
# COMPACT_ATOMS: atom_id res chain seq x y z
N MET A 1 -12.89 -45.29 -4.18
CA MET A 1 -13.26 -44.41 -3.05
C MET A 1 -13.18 -42.98 -3.56
N PRO A 2 -14.30 -42.26 -3.73
CA PRO A 2 -14.27 -40.86 -4.10
C PRO A 2 -13.84 -40.03 -2.88
N GLN A 3 -12.79 -39.22 -3.04
CA GLN A 3 -12.45 -38.20 -2.06
C GLN A 3 -13.58 -37.17 -2.04
N ALA A 4 -14.25 -37.06 -0.89
CA ALA A 4 -15.20 -35.99 -0.65
C ALA A 4 -14.42 -34.67 -0.61
N ASP A 5 -14.55 -33.86 -1.66
CA ASP A 5 -14.25 -32.44 -1.63
C ASP A 5 -15.10 -31.82 -0.53
N ASN A 6 -14.52 -31.65 0.65
CA ASN A 6 -15.14 -30.97 1.77
C ASN A 6 -15.10 -29.47 1.43
N LYS A 7 -15.96 -29.04 0.50
CA LYS A 7 -16.30 -27.64 0.26
C LYS A 7 -16.97 -27.15 1.54
N MET A 8 -16.17 -26.65 2.48
CA MET A 8 -16.66 -25.79 3.53
C MET A 8 -17.35 -24.61 2.83
N GLU A 9 -18.68 -24.59 2.80
CA GLU A 9 -19.43 -23.44 2.33
C GLU A 9 -19.11 -22.28 3.25
N LEU A 10 -18.33 -21.33 2.74
CA LEU A 10 -18.02 -20.10 3.45
C LEU A 10 -19.30 -19.27 3.51
N GLU A 11 -19.89 -19.13 4.70
CA GLU A 11 -21.05 -18.28 4.91
C GLU A 11 -20.74 -16.84 4.45
N GLU A 12 -21.55 -16.31 3.52
CA GLU A 12 -21.31 -14.99 2.97
C GLU A 12 -21.51 -13.89 4.01
N SER A 13 -20.53 -12.98 4.10
CA SER A 13 -20.64 -11.77 4.91
C SER A 13 -21.59 -10.74 4.30
N TYR A 14 -21.91 -9.68 5.06
CA TYR A 14 -22.77 -8.61 4.57
C TYR A 14 -22.12 -7.87 3.39
N LEU A 15 -20.83 -7.54 3.49
CA LEU A 15 -20.13 -6.87 2.40
C LEU A 15 -19.93 -7.78 1.17
N SER A 16 -19.73 -9.08 1.36
CA SER A 16 -19.70 -10.04 0.23
C SER A 16 -21.04 -10.08 -0.50
N ARG A 17 -22.17 -10.08 0.22
CA ARG A 17 -23.50 -10.02 -0.38
C ARG A 17 -23.71 -8.73 -1.15
N LEU A 18 -23.37 -7.58 -0.57
CA LEU A 18 -23.48 -6.29 -1.27
C LEU A 18 -22.67 -6.24 -2.56
N TYR A 19 -21.43 -6.75 -2.53
CA TYR A 19 -20.59 -6.84 -3.72
C TYR A 19 -21.21 -7.73 -4.79
N THR A 20 -21.83 -8.85 -4.38
CA THR A 20 -22.36 -9.83 -5.33
C THR A 20 -23.70 -9.38 -5.92
N SER A 21 -24.57 -8.75 -5.13
CA SER A 21 -25.90 -8.34 -5.58
C SER A 21 -25.92 -7.00 -6.32
N GLN A 22 -24.89 -6.15 -6.15
CA GLN A 22 -24.77 -4.82 -6.79
C GLN A 22 -26.12 -4.07 -6.82
N PRO A 23 -26.78 -3.85 -5.67
CA PRO A 23 -28.09 -3.23 -5.64
C PRO A 23 -27.99 -1.78 -6.14
N SER A 24 -29.08 -1.23 -6.68
CA SER A 24 -29.12 0.18 -7.10
C SER A 24 -28.87 1.16 -5.95
N THR A 25 -29.03 0.71 -4.70
CA THR A 25 -28.76 1.45 -3.45
C THR A 25 -27.34 1.27 -2.92
N LEU A 26 -26.44 0.61 -3.66
CA LEU A 26 -25.09 0.27 -3.19
C LEU A 26 -24.32 1.49 -2.61
N PRO A 27 -24.30 2.68 -3.25
CA PRO A 27 -23.62 3.84 -2.68
C PRO A 27 -24.20 4.25 -1.30
N GLU A 28 -25.52 4.26 -1.17
CA GLU A 28 -26.23 4.59 0.07
C GLU A 28 -25.99 3.52 1.15
N ASP A 29 -26.00 2.24 0.77
CA ASP A 29 -25.76 1.11 1.66
C ASP A 29 -24.33 1.15 2.22
N ILE A 30 -23.32 1.42 1.38
CA ILE A 30 -21.93 1.62 1.82
C ILE A 30 -21.84 2.81 2.77
N LYS A 31 -22.47 3.94 2.43
CA LYS A 31 -22.45 5.14 3.28
C LYS A 31 -23.08 4.86 4.64
N SER A 32 -24.21 4.17 4.66
CA SER A 32 -24.91 3.74 5.88
C SER A 32 -24.05 2.80 6.73
N TYR A 33 -23.41 1.82 6.08
CA TYR A 33 -22.52 0.87 6.73
C TYR A 33 -21.29 1.55 7.36
N VAL A 34 -20.63 2.46 6.64
CA VAL A 34 -19.46 3.21 7.16
C VAL A 34 -19.85 4.08 8.37
N LEU A 35 -21.05 4.66 8.35
CA LEU A 35 -21.56 5.46 9.47
C LEU A 35 -21.90 4.62 10.70
N ASN A 36 -22.38 3.38 10.51
CA ASN A 36 -22.72 2.46 11.60
C ASN A 36 -22.32 1.02 11.24
N PRO A 37 -21.02 0.67 11.37
CA PRO A 37 -20.52 -0.64 10.96
C PRO A 37 -21.20 -1.75 11.76
N LYS A 38 -21.82 -2.69 11.05
CA LYS A 38 -22.45 -3.87 11.67
C LYS A 38 -21.49 -5.06 11.55
N ASN A 39 -21.04 -5.60 12.67
CA ASN A 39 -20.21 -6.81 12.73
C ASN A 39 -18.90 -6.74 11.91
N ALA A 40 -18.15 -5.64 12.03
CA ALA A 40 -16.88 -5.46 11.31
C ALA A 40 -15.87 -6.59 11.57
N ASP A 41 -15.85 -7.16 12.78
CA ASP A 41 -14.99 -8.30 13.13
C ASP A 41 -15.33 -9.54 12.28
N ASN A 42 -16.62 -9.78 12.01
CA ASN A 42 -17.05 -10.89 11.16
C ASN A 42 -16.66 -10.67 9.70
N GLU A 43 -16.62 -9.42 9.23
CA GLU A 43 -16.14 -9.10 7.88
C GLU A 43 -14.63 -9.35 7.75
N ILE A 44 -13.84 -9.01 8.77
CA ILE A 44 -12.40 -9.33 8.82
C ILE A 44 -12.21 -10.85 8.82
N LEU A 45 -12.90 -11.58 9.70
CA LEU A 45 -12.82 -13.05 9.77
C LEU A 45 -13.29 -13.73 8.48
N TYR A 46 -14.34 -13.20 7.83
CA TYR A 46 -14.78 -13.67 6.53
C TYR A 46 -13.66 -13.50 5.51
N LEU A 47 -13.03 -12.31 5.46
CA LEU A 47 -11.99 -12.03 4.49
C LEU A 47 -10.74 -12.89 4.70
N GLU A 48 -10.31 -13.10 5.95
CA GLU A 48 -9.24 -14.03 6.32
C GLU A 48 -9.50 -15.47 5.80
N LYS A 49 -10.76 -15.92 5.82
CA LYS A 49 -11.13 -17.21 5.24
C LYS A 49 -11.23 -17.16 3.72
N TYR A 50 -11.80 -16.09 3.17
CA TYR A 50 -12.05 -15.94 1.73
C TYR A 50 -10.76 -15.91 0.93
N VAL A 51 -9.70 -15.28 1.44
CA VAL A 51 -8.39 -15.25 0.76
C VAL A 51 -7.76 -16.64 0.62
N ASN A 52 -8.19 -17.60 1.44
CA ASN A 52 -7.73 -18.98 1.41
C ASN A 52 -8.52 -19.88 0.44
N VAL A 53 -9.61 -19.38 -0.15
CA VAL A 53 -10.36 -20.11 -1.18
C VAL A 53 -9.53 -20.20 -2.47
N LYS A 54 -9.75 -21.27 -3.25
CA LYS A 54 -9.12 -21.43 -4.57
C LYS A 54 -9.60 -20.33 -5.52
N ASN A 55 -8.66 -19.56 -6.08
CA ASN A 55 -8.92 -18.45 -7.01
C ASN A 55 -9.93 -17.41 -6.48
N PRO A 56 -9.60 -16.68 -5.40
CA PRO A 56 -10.51 -15.69 -4.85
C PRO A 56 -10.66 -14.50 -5.80
N ASP A 57 -11.83 -13.86 -5.78
CA ASP A 57 -12.07 -12.64 -6.52
C ASP A 57 -11.35 -11.46 -5.85
N LEU A 58 -10.26 -11.00 -6.47
CA LEU A 58 -9.46 -9.88 -5.97
C LEU A 58 -10.24 -8.57 -5.92
N SER A 59 -11.19 -8.35 -6.83
CA SER A 59 -12.05 -7.16 -6.83
C SER A 59 -12.97 -7.18 -5.62
N LYS A 60 -13.49 -8.35 -5.24
CA LYS A 60 -14.25 -8.54 -3.99
C LYS A 60 -13.39 -8.23 -2.76
N ILE A 61 -12.14 -8.72 -2.73
CA ILE A 61 -11.21 -8.45 -1.62
C ILE A 61 -10.97 -6.94 -1.48
N ILE A 62 -10.66 -6.27 -2.59
CA ILE A 62 -10.47 -4.81 -2.63
C ILE A 62 -11.71 -4.07 -2.14
N PHE A 63 -12.90 -4.42 -2.63
CA PHE A 63 -14.14 -3.80 -2.20
C PHE A 63 -14.32 -3.88 -0.68
N ILE A 64 -14.18 -5.08 -0.11
CA ILE A 64 -14.35 -5.31 1.32
C ILE A 64 -13.29 -4.54 2.11
N THR A 65 -12.01 -4.61 1.73
CA THR A 65 -10.94 -3.89 2.42
C THR A 65 -11.14 -2.37 2.40
N GLU A 66 -11.48 -1.78 1.26
CA GLU A 66 -11.72 -0.34 1.16
C GLU A 66 -12.90 0.13 2.02
N VAL A 67 -13.98 -0.65 2.11
CA VAL A 67 -15.12 -0.33 2.98
C VAL A 67 -14.73 -0.48 4.45
N LEU A 68 -14.03 -1.55 4.82
CA LEU A 68 -13.57 -1.76 6.20
C LEU A 68 -12.60 -0.68 6.65
N GLY A 69 -11.67 -0.25 5.78
CA GLY A 69 -10.74 0.84 6.06
C GLY A 69 -11.43 2.15 6.45
N LYS A 70 -12.62 2.42 5.88
CA LYS A 70 -13.44 3.60 6.23
C LYS A 70 -14.20 3.44 7.55
N CYS A 71 -14.35 2.22 8.06
CA CYS A 71 -15.08 1.92 9.29
C CYS A 71 -14.21 2.03 10.56
N LEU A 72 -12.89 2.06 10.44
CA LEU A 72 -11.95 1.97 11.56
C LEU A 72 -12.02 3.23 12.46
N ARG A 73 -12.47 3.07 13.71
CA ARG A 73 -12.55 4.18 14.68
C ARG A 73 -11.52 4.04 15.78
N ARG A 74 -11.31 2.82 16.26
CA ARG A 74 -10.44 2.50 17.41
C ARG A 74 -9.07 1.99 16.95
N HIS A 75 -8.08 2.11 17.84
CA HIS A 75 -6.72 1.61 17.56
C HIS A 75 -6.66 0.07 17.47
N SER A 76 -7.46 -0.64 18.27
CA SER A 76 -7.52 -2.12 18.22
C SER A 76 -8.03 -2.62 16.86
N GLU A 77 -9.13 -2.04 16.37
CA GLU A 77 -9.72 -2.34 15.05
C GLU A 77 -8.71 -2.09 13.93
N PHE A 78 -7.97 -0.98 14.02
CA PHE A 78 -6.93 -0.66 13.04
C PHE A 78 -5.80 -1.69 13.04
N ARG A 79 -5.35 -2.16 14.21
CA ARG A 79 -4.31 -3.18 14.31
C ARG A 79 -4.72 -4.48 13.63
N ASP A 80 -5.94 -4.94 13.87
CA ASP A 80 -6.42 -6.22 13.35
C ASP A 80 -6.66 -6.12 11.84
N TYR A 81 -7.20 -4.99 11.37
CA TYR A 81 -7.26 -4.66 9.94
C TYR A 81 -5.88 -4.63 9.28
N MET A 82 -4.88 -4.03 9.93
CA MET A 82 -3.51 -3.97 9.39
C MET A 82 -2.87 -5.36 9.30
N LYS A 83 -3.14 -6.25 10.25
CA LYS A 83 -2.66 -7.64 10.19
C LYS A 83 -3.18 -8.34 8.94
N LEU A 84 -4.49 -8.22 8.66
CA LEU A 84 -5.12 -8.74 7.45
C LEU A 84 -4.48 -8.16 6.18
N LEU A 85 -4.27 -6.84 6.11
CA LEU A 85 -3.67 -6.22 4.92
C LEU A 85 -2.22 -6.66 4.69
N VAL A 86 -1.45 -6.83 5.75
CA VAL A 86 -0.09 -7.39 5.66
C VAL A 86 -0.15 -8.82 5.13
N GLU A 87 -1.06 -9.65 5.65
CA GLU A 87 -1.24 -11.02 5.15
C GLU A 87 -1.59 -11.05 3.65
N LEU A 88 -2.47 -10.16 3.20
CA LEU A 88 -2.79 -9.98 1.78
C LEU A 88 -1.54 -9.62 0.96
N MET A 89 -0.77 -8.62 1.39
CA MET A 89 0.44 -8.19 0.67
C MET A 89 1.55 -9.25 0.68
N GLU A 90 1.63 -10.09 1.71
CA GLU A 90 2.57 -11.22 1.76
C GLU A 90 2.12 -12.38 0.89
N ARG A 91 0.82 -12.65 0.81
CA ARG A 91 0.25 -13.69 -0.04
C ARG A 91 0.41 -13.38 -1.53
N TYR A 92 0.14 -12.13 -1.90
CA TYR A 92 0.14 -11.65 -3.28
C TYR A 92 1.41 -10.85 -3.61
N ASN A 93 2.57 -11.40 -3.23
CA ASN A 93 3.84 -10.67 -3.26
C ASN A 93 4.59 -10.69 -4.61
N ASP A 94 4.03 -11.33 -5.62
CA ASP A 94 4.58 -11.48 -6.96
C ASP A 94 4.13 -10.34 -7.89
N TYR A 95 4.81 -10.26 -9.04
CA TYR A 95 4.61 -9.14 -9.96
C TYR A 95 3.21 -9.04 -10.59
N PRO A 96 2.54 -10.14 -11.01
CA PRO A 96 1.17 -10.07 -11.53
C PRO A 96 0.17 -9.43 -10.58
N HIS A 97 0.38 -9.56 -9.27
CA HIS A 97 -0.50 -8.98 -8.26
C HIS A 97 -0.04 -7.60 -7.77
N SER A 98 0.93 -6.98 -8.43
CA SER A 98 1.48 -5.67 -8.04
C SER A 98 0.40 -4.59 -7.98
N ILE A 99 -0.51 -4.50 -8.96
CA ILE A 99 -1.62 -3.52 -8.96
C ILE A 99 -2.56 -3.75 -7.77
N PHE A 100 -2.86 -5.01 -7.45
CA PHE A 100 -3.65 -5.35 -6.27
C PHE A 100 -2.99 -4.88 -4.97
N CYS A 101 -1.69 -5.14 -4.79
CA CYS A 101 -0.96 -4.63 -3.63
C CYS A 101 -0.87 -3.11 -3.60
N LEU A 102 -0.66 -2.45 -4.74
CA LEU A 102 -0.64 -0.98 -4.83
C LEU A 102 -1.98 -0.39 -4.41
N ARG A 103 -3.11 -1.01 -4.79
CA ARG A 103 -4.45 -0.58 -4.38
C ARG A 103 -4.67 -0.73 -2.87
N ILE A 104 -4.23 -1.85 -2.28
CA ILE A 104 -4.21 -2.02 -0.82
C ILE A 104 -3.40 -0.90 -0.17
N ILE A 105 -2.16 -0.68 -0.61
CA ILE A 105 -1.27 0.36 -0.06
C ILE A 105 -1.91 1.75 -0.18
N LYS A 106 -2.52 2.07 -1.33
CA LYS A 106 -3.21 3.33 -1.57
C LYS A 106 -4.33 3.56 -0.54
N SER A 107 -5.09 2.52 -0.20
CA SER A 107 -6.18 2.59 0.79
C SER A 107 -5.72 2.96 2.21
N ILE A 108 -4.47 2.63 2.58
CA ILE A 108 -3.92 2.88 3.92
C ILE A 108 -2.84 3.95 3.99
N SER A 109 -2.38 4.45 2.84
CA SER A 109 -1.35 5.50 2.73
C SER A 109 -1.69 6.79 3.47
N GLY A 110 -2.98 7.07 3.70
CA GLY A 110 -3.48 8.24 4.44
C GLY A 110 -3.99 7.93 5.84
N SER A 111 -3.76 6.73 6.36
CA SER A 111 -4.24 6.35 7.69
C SER A 111 -3.56 7.18 8.78
N LYS A 112 -4.26 7.40 9.90
CA LYS A 112 -3.74 8.18 11.05
C LYS A 112 -2.60 7.49 11.79
N PHE A 113 -2.32 6.23 11.47
CA PHE A 113 -1.35 5.40 12.16
C PHE A 113 -0.20 5.06 11.23
N TYR A 114 1.00 4.95 11.80
CA TYR A 114 2.17 4.54 11.04
C TYR A 114 2.02 3.10 10.54
N THR A 115 2.20 2.90 9.24
CA THR A 115 2.38 1.58 8.62
C THR A 115 3.68 1.62 7.82
N PRO A 116 4.60 0.64 7.95
CA PRO A 116 5.87 0.62 7.23
C PRO A 116 5.68 0.23 5.74
N LEU A 117 4.97 1.06 4.99
CA LEU A 117 4.60 0.81 3.59
C LEU A 117 5.82 0.81 2.66
N SER A 118 6.87 1.57 3.00
CA SER A 118 8.10 1.66 2.20
C SER A 118 8.68 0.28 1.87
N PHE A 119 8.66 -0.67 2.81
CA PHE A 119 9.14 -2.03 2.59
C PHE A 119 8.39 -2.75 1.46
N TYR A 120 7.06 -2.74 1.51
CA TYR A 120 6.21 -3.37 0.50
C TYR A 120 6.32 -2.69 -0.86
N ILE A 121 6.36 -1.35 -0.86
CA ILE A 121 6.50 -0.56 -2.08
C ILE A 121 7.86 -0.84 -2.77
N LEU A 122 8.95 -0.90 -2.01
CA LEU A 122 10.28 -1.25 -2.52
C LEU A 122 10.33 -2.67 -3.09
N ARG A 123 9.61 -3.62 -2.49
CA ARG A 123 9.44 -4.98 -3.05
C ARG A 123 8.73 -4.95 -4.40
N ILE A 124 7.62 -4.22 -4.51
CA ILE A 124 6.87 -4.06 -5.76
C ILE A 124 7.76 -3.44 -6.85
N LEU A 125 8.49 -2.36 -6.53
CA LEU A 125 9.45 -1.74 -7.46
C LEU A 125 10.52 -2.72 -7.93
N ARG A 126 11.08 -3.51 -7.01
CA ARG A 126 12.09 -4.53 -7.34
C ARG A 126 11.52 -5.56 -8.30
N ASN A 127 10.33 -6.07 -8.02
CA ASN A 127 9.65 -7.06 -8.86
C ASN A 127 9.41 -6.48 -10.26
N ALA A 128 8.87 -5.26 -10.35
CA ALA A 128 8.62 -4.60 -11.63
C ALA A 128 9.89 -4.42 -12.46
N ILE A 129 10.95 -3.87 -11.86
CA ILE A 129 12.24 -3.62 -12.54
C ILE A 129 12.92 -4.94 -12.98
N SER A 130 12.65 -6.05 -12.29
CA SER A 130 13.25 -7.35 -12.62
C SER A 130 12.65 -8.02 -13.87
N VAL A 131 11.49 -7.55 -14.34
CA VAL A 131 10.81 -8.11 -15.51
C VAL A 131 11.62 -7.83 -16.77
N LYS A 132 11.78 -8.85 -17.61
CA LYS A 132 12.57 -8.80 -18.85
C LYS A 132 11.73 -9.24 -20.05
N ASN A 133 12.25 -8.98 -21.25
CA ASN A 133 11.61 -9.35 -22.52
C ASN A 133 10.23 -8.73 -22.67
N LEU A 134 10.15 -7.42 -22.41
CA LEU A 134 8.92 -6.67 -22.49
C LEU A 134 8.52 -6.43 -23.94
N THR A 135 7.22 -6.28 -24.16
CA THR A 135 6.64 -5.96 -25.46
C THR A 135 5.71 -4.76 -25.32
N ALA A 136 5.85 -3.76 -26.18
CA ALA A 136 4.87 -2.68 -26.26
C ALA A 136 3.50 -3.25 -26.67
N SER A 137 2.46 -2.97 -25.87
CA SER A 137 1.10 -3.45 -26.10
C SER A 137 0.15 -2.35 -26.58
N GLY A 138 0.49 -1.08 -26.36
CA GLY A 138 -0.35 0.09 -26.64
C GLY A 138 -1.60 0.19 -25.77
N ARG A 139 -1.74 -0.64 -24.74
CA ARG A 139 -2.92 -0.68 -23.86
C ARG A 139 -2.75 0.27 -22.68
N SER A 140 -3.81 1.01 -22.37
CA SER A 140 -3.88 1.77 -21.11
C SER A 140 -3.97 0.80 -19.93
N ILE A 141 -3.28 1.11 -18.83
CA ILE A 141 -3.27 0.33 -17.58
C ILE A 141 -3.79 1.23 -16.45
N ASP A 142 -4.62 0.67 -15.58
CA ASP A 142 -5.20 1.37 -14.44
C ASP A 142 -5.36 0.43 -13.22
N TYR A 143 -5.90 0.98 -12.12
CA TYR A 143 -6.09 0.28 -10.85
C TYR A 143 -7.22 -0.75 -10.83
N ASP A 144 -8.05 -0.83 -11.87
CA ASP A 144 -9.11 -1.83 -11.98
C ASP A 144 -8.58 -3.15 -12.59
N MET A 145 -7.36 -3.13 -13.14
CA MET A 145 -6.68 -4.31 -13.68
C MET A 145 -6.01 -5.18 -12.60
N LEU A 146 -6.81 -5.70 -11.67
CA LEU A 146 -6.32 -6.50 -10.55
C LEU A 146 -5.83 -7.90 -10.94
N ASN A 147 -6.32 -8.46 -12.05
CA ASN A 147 -5.96 -9.77 -12.58
C ASN A 147 -5.40 -9.65 -14.01
N PRO A 148 -4.18 -9.13 -14.18
CA PRO A 148 -3.57 -9.05 -15.51
C PRO A 148 -3.24 -10.45 -16.03
N ASP A 149 -3.51 -10.68 -17.32
CA ASP A 149 -3.03 -11.87 -18.02
C ASP A 149 -1.49 -11.87 -18.18
N MET A 150 -0.92 -13.00 -18.57
CA MET A 150 0.54 -13.15 -18.71
C MET A 150 1.14 -12.26 -19.81
N GLU A 151 0.37 -11.93 -20.86
CA GLU A 151 0.83 -11.04 -21.93
C GLU A 151 0.93 -9.60 -21.42
N ARG A 152 -0.07 -9.14 -20.68
CA ARG A 152 -0.09 -7.84 -20.01
C ARG A 152 1.01 -7.69 -18.99
N CYS A 153 1.27 -8.73 -18.19
CA CYS A 153 2.41 -8.73 -17.27
C CYS A 153 3.75 -8.57 -18.02
N LYS A 154 3.83 -8.90 -19.30
CA LYS A 154 5.02 -8.68 -20.12
C LYS A 154 4.97 -7.39 -20.92
N SER A 155 4.02 -6.50 -20.65
CA SER A 155 3.94 -5.22 -21.37
C SER A 155 4.77 -4.12 -20.72
N GLU A 156 5.35 -3.25 -21.56
CA GLU A 156 6.06 -2.06 -21.09
C GLU A 156 5.13 -1.11 -20.32
N GLU A 157 3.87 -1.00 -20.74
CA GLU A 157 2.88 -0.13 -20.11
C GLU A 157 2.51 -0.61 -18.71
N HIS A 158 2.35 -1.92 -18.50
CA HIS A 158 2.05 -2.46 -17.18
C HIS A 158 3.23 -2.24 -16.23
N GLN A 159 4.46 -2.48 -16.71
CA GLN A 159 5.65 -2.25 -15.91
C GLN A 159 5.81 -0.77 -15.54
N MET A 160 5.64 0.14 -16.50
CA MET A 160 5.79 1.56 -16.23
C MET A 160 4.71 2.06 -15.28
N PHE A 161 3.45 1.64 -15.46
CA PHE A 161 2.36 1.95 -14.53
C PHE A 161 2.70 1.54 -13.09
N VAL A 162 3.18 0.29 -12.90
CA VAL A 162 3.56 -0.20 -11.57
C VAL A 162 4.72 0.61 -10.99
N ILE A 163 5.74 0.95 -11.78
CA ILE A 163 6.89 1.75 -11.34
C ILE A 163 6.47 3.16 -10.93
N GLU A 164 5.67 3.83 -11.75
CA GLU A 164 5.21 5.20 -11.50
C GLU A 164 4.31 5.27 -10.27
N GLU A 165 3.33 4.37 -10.16
CA GLU A 165 2.41 4.32 -9.02
C GLU A 165 3.13 3.93 -7.72
N ALA A 166 4.01 2.94 -7.76
CA ALA A 166 4.83 2.58 -6.61
C ALA A 166 5.75 3.73 -6.19
N GLY A 167 6.37 4.42 -7.15
CA GLY A 167 7.18 5.60 -6.91
C GLY A 167 6.41 6.74 -6.24
N SER A 168 5.24 7.07 -6.79
CA SER A 168 4.32 8.07 -6.25
C SER A 168 3.88 7.74 -4.82
N LEU A 169 3.48 6.50 -4.57
CA LEU A 169 3.10 6.04 -3.23
C LEU A 169 4.28 6.06 -2.25
N LEU A 170 5.50 5.74 -2.71
CA LEU A 170 6.71 5.83 -1.88
C LEU A 170 6.99 7.28 -1.47
N LEU A 171 7.00 8.21 -2.43
CA LEU A 171 7.23 9.62 -2.16
C LEU A 171 6.17 10.20 -1.23
N LYS A 172 4.89 9.86 -1.45
CA LYS A 172 3.80 10.23 -0.54
C LYS A 172 4.02 9.70 0.88
N HIS A 173 4.39 8.42 1.01
CA HIS A 173 4.66 7.80 2.31
C HIS A 173 5.85 8.49 3.01
N MET A 174 6.94 8.76 2.29
CA MET A 174 8.11 9.46 2.83
C MET A 174 7.79 10.90 3.21
N SER A 175 7.00 11.61 2.40
CA SER A 175 6.55 12.99 2.66
C SER A 175 5.71 13.10 3.94
N MET A 176 4.93 12.07 4.27
CA MET A 176 4.13 12.05 5.51
C MET A 176 4.99 12.16 6.77
N PHE A 177 6.14 11.46 6.80
CA PHE A 177 7.06 11.39 7.94
C PHE A 177 8.27 12.32 7.81
N SER A 178 8.29 13.14 6.76
CA SER A 178 9.45 13.91 6.32
C SER A 178 9.86 15.02 7.28
N LYS A 179 8.96 15.40 8.18
CA LYS A 179 9.20 16.40 9.24
C LYS A 179 9.75 15.80 10.53
N ASN A 180 9.69 14.49 10.68
CA ASN A 180 10.02 13.83 11.94
C ASN A 180 11.52 13.95 12.24
N ILE A 181 11.87 14.06 13.53
CA ILE A 181 13.28 14.13 13.94
C ILE A 181 14.10 12.89 13.56
N GLY A 182 13.43 11.73 13.50
CA GLY A 182 13.98 10.45 13.06
C GLY A 182 13.84 10.18 11.56
N PHE A 183 13.40 11.15 10.75
CA PHE A 183 13.28 10.99 9.31
C PHE A 183 14.61 10.61 8.63
N PRO A 184 15.78 11.19 9.00
CA PRO A 184 17.04 10.86 8.34
C PRO A 184 17.40 9.38 8.40
N GLU A 185 17.08 8.70 9.50
CA GLU A 185 17.29 7.27 9.69
C GLU A 185 16.41 6.46 8.74
N LEU A 186 15.11 6.77 8.68
CA LEU A 186 14.16 6.13 7.75
C LEU A 186 14.58 6.36 6.28
N ALA A 187 14.88 7.60 5.93
CA ALA A 187 15.29 7.99 4.58
C ALA A 187 16.56 7.28 4.14
N SER A 188 17.55 7.11 5.03
CA SER A 188 18.80 6.42 4.72
C SER A 188 18.55 4.95 4.33
N VAL A 189 17.65 4.26 5.03
CA VAL A 189 17.28 2.86 4.71
C VAL A 189 16.62 2.79 3.33
N VAL A 190 15.64 3.65 3.07
CA VAL A 190 14.91 3.67 1.79
C VAL A 190 15.83 4.03 0.62
N ILE A 191 16.68 5.04 0.78
CA ILE A 191 17.68 5.45 -0.24
C ILE A 191 18.62 4.29 -0.57
N ASN A 192 19.09 3.55 0.44
CA ASN A 192 20.00 2.42 0.22
C ASN A 192 19.35 1.28 -0.57
N GLU A 193 18.07 1.01 -0.33
CA GLU A 193 17.31 0.04 -1.14
C GLU A 193 17.06 0.55 -2.56
N LEU A 194 16.69 1.83 -2.74
CA LEU A 194 16.49 2.43 -4.06
C LEU A 194 17.78 2.43 -4.91
N LYS A 195 18.95 2.67 -4.29
CA LYS A 195 20.25 2.62 -5.00
C LYS A 195 20.50 1.27 -5.66
N LYS A 196 20.02 0.16 -5.08
CA LYS A 196 20.13 -1.19 -5.65
C LYS A 196 19.26 -1.36 -6.90
N LEU A 197 18.19 -0.58 -7.03
CA LEU A 197 17.24 -0.60 -8.14
C LEU A 197 17.65 0.36 -9.29
N ARG A 198 18.60 1.26 -9.04
CA ARG A 198 19.05 2.29 -9.99
C ARG A 198 19.91 1.69 -11.12
N THR A 199 19.25 1.01 -12.05
CA THR A 199 19.91 0.25 -13.13
C THR A 199 19.27 0.51 -14.49
N GLY A 200 20.04 0.27 -15.57
CA GLY A 200 19.56 0.34 -16.95
C GLY A 200 18.80 1.63 -17.29
N ILE A 201 17.63 1.46 -17.91
CA ILE A 201 16.72 2.54 -18.32
C ILE A 201 16.00 3.22 -17.13
N TYR A 202 15.97 2.60 -15.96
CA TYR A 202 15.28 3.14 -14.77
C TYR A 202 16.15 4.06 -13.91
N LYS A 203 17.42 4.29 -14.31
CA LYS A 203 18.38 5.11 -13.55
C LYS A 203 17.87 6.52 -13.25
N GLU A 204 17.14 7.10 -14.17
CA GLU A 204 16.60 8.46 -14.05
C GLU A 204 15.41 8.51 -13.09
N VAL A 205 14.40 7.67 -13.33
CA VAL A 205 13.19 7.57 -12.50
C VAL A 205 13.55 7.27 -11.04
N ILE A 206 14.38 6.26 -10.79
CA ILE A 206 14.85 5.92 -9.44
C ILE A 206 15.78 7.00 -8.88
N GLY A 207 16.60 7.61 -9.74
CA GLY A 207 17.50 8.70 -9.36
C GLY A 207 16.75 9.92 -8.84
N LYS A 208 15.64 10.28 -9.47
CA LYS A 208 14.75 11.36 -9.04
C LYS A 208 14.14 11.07 -7.66
N MET A 209 13.61 9.86 -7.44
CA MET A 209 13.08 9.48 -6.12
C MET A 209 14.13 9.58 -5.02
N ILE A 210 15.36 9.11 -5.28
CA ILE A 210 16.48 9.22 -4.35
C ILE A 210 16.79 10.69 -4.06
N PHE A 211 16.83 11.53 -5.09
CA PHE A 211 17.11 12.95 -4.95
C PHE A 211 16.08 13.63 -4.05
N ASP A 212 14.78 13.47 -4.33
CA ASP A 212 13.69 14.11 -3.59
C ASP A 212 13.71 13.70 -2.10
N ILE A 213 13.91 12.41 -1.81
CA ILE A 213 14.01 11.90 -0.43
C ILE A 213 15.28 12.42 0.26
N ASN A 214 16.41 12.47 -0.46
CA ASN A 214 17.68 12.88 0.12
C ASN A 214 17.73 14.38 0.42
N GLU A 215 17.14 15.22 -0.41
CA GLU A 215 17.05 16.68 -0.16
C GLU A 215 16.39 16.96 1.19
N GLN A 216 15.23 16.35 1.45
CA GLN A 216 14.57 16.48 2.75
C GLN A 216 15.41 15.90 3.90
N ARG A 217 16.07 14.75 3.68
CA ARG A 217 16.93 14.12 4.70
C ARG A 217 18.04 15.06 5.14
N GLU A 218 18.75 15.67 4.20
CA GLU A 218 19.83 16.62 4.50
C GLU A 218 19.29 17.87 5.19
N TYR A 219 18.14 18.40 4.75
CA TYR A 219 17.49 19.54 5.40
C TYR A 219 17.15 19.28 6.87
N VAL A 220 16.56 18.11 7.17
CA VAL A 220 16.22 17.71 8.55
C VAL A 220 17.48 17.51 9.39
N LEU A 221 18.52 16.88 8.84
CA LEU A 221 19.81 16.69 9.52
C LEU A 221 20.47 18.02 9.87
N GLU A 222 20.51 18.97 8.94
CA GLU A 222 21.08 20.29 9.17
C GLU A 222 20.38 21.02 10.32
N LYS A 223 19.05 21.00 10.34
CA LYS A 223 18.24 21.62 11.41
C LYS A 223 18.41 20.88 12.74
N ARG A 224 18.46 19.55 12.72
CA ARG A 224 18.68 18.72 13.91
C ARG A 224 20.05 18.97 14.53
N ASN A 225 21.10 19.12 13.74
CA ASN A 225 22.45 19.38 14.24
C ASN A 225 22.59 20.75 14.92
N LYS A 226 21.73 21.72 14.57
CA LYS A 226 21.66 23.03 15.24
C LYS A 226 20.96 22.96 16.59
N LEU A 227 20.13 21.94 16.80
CA LEU A 227 19.52 21.66 18.08
C LEU A 227 20.54 20.98 19.00
N LYS A 228 21.00 21.72 20.00
CA LYS A 228 21.80 21.17 21.11
C LYS A 228 20.90 20.33 22.05
N LEU A 229 20.29 19.27 21.52
CA LEU A 229 19.41 18.37 22.29
C LEU A 229 20.23 17.58 23.30
N ASN A 230 20.13 17.95 24.56
CA ASN A 230 20.68 17.18 25.68
C ASN A 230 19.63 16.18 26.19
N GLY A 231 19.20 15.25 25.34
CA GLY A 231 18.23 14.19 25.68
C GLY A 231 16.89 14.26 24.94
N ILE A 232 15.93 13.43 25.38
CA ILE A 232 14.58 13.32 24.81
C ILE A 232 13.65 14.32 25.52
N ASP A 233 13.63 15.57 25.05
CA ASP A 233 12.57 16.52 25.44
C ASP A 233 11.47 16.52 24.37
N GLY A 234 10.32 15.94 24.70
CA GLY A 234 9.17 15.86 23.79
C GLY A 234 8.65 17.23 23.32
N LYS A 235 8.79 18.29 24.13
CA LYS A 235 8.41 19.65 23.70
C LYS A 235 9.40 20.19 22.68
N ALA A 236 10.70 20.00 22.90
CA ALA A 236 11.73 20.39 21.95
C ALA A 236 11.60 19.64 20.61
N ILE A 237 11.28 18.34 20.66
CA ILE A 237 10.99 17.54 19.45
C ILE A 237 9.75 18.07 18.73
N SER A 238 8.65 18.32 19.43
CA SER A 238 7.43 18.84 18.78
C SER A 238 7.63 20.23 18.15
N LEU A 239 8.38 21.11 18.81
CA LEU A 239 8.76 22.42 18.27
C LEU A 239 9.64 22.29 17.03
N PHE A 240 10.60 21.37 17.06
CA PHE A 240 11.43 21.04 15.90
C PHE A 240 10.58 20.58 14.71
N GLU A 241 9.77 19.54 14.89
CA GLU A 241 8.99 18.93 13.80
C GLU A 241 7.98 19.90 13.20
N SER A 242 7.47 20.83 14.02
CA SER A 242 6.58 21.92 13.55
C SER A 242 7.32 22.96 12.71
N SER A 243 8.63 23.17 12.94
CA SER A 243 9.47 24.12 12.20
C SER A 243 9.99 23.59 10.86
N ILE A 244 9.89 22.28 10.62
CA ILE A 244 10.36 21.66 9.37
C ILE A 244 9.32 21.83 8.26
N GLU A 245 9.78 22.32 7.12
CA GLU A 245 9.01 22.36 5.88
C GLU A 245 9.11 21.04 5.11
N ARG A 246 8.06 20.71 4.35
CA ARG A 246 8.04 19.54 3.45
C ARG A 246 8.52 19.97 2.08
N THR A 247 9.59 19.34 1.58
CA THR A 247 10.13 19.56 0.24
C THR A 247 9.84 18.41 -0.72
N ILE A 248 9.59 17.20 -0.21
CA ILE A 248 9.19 16.02 -1.02
C ILE A 248 7.83 16.29 -1.67
N ARG A 249 7.81 16.29 -3.00
CA ARG A 249 6.62 16.48 -3.85
C ARG A 249 6.11 15.17 -4.40
#